data_AF-A0A6P8M0S6-F1
#
_entry.id   AF-A0A6P8M0S6-F1
#
_cell.length_a   1.000
_cell.length_b   1.000
_cell.length_c   1.000
_cell.angle_alpha   90.00
_cell.angle_beta   90.00
_cell.angle_gamma   90.00
#
_symmetry.space_group_name_H-M   'P 1'
#
loop_
_entity.id
_entity.type
_entity.pdbx_description
1 polymer ?
#
loop_
_entity_poly.entity_id
_entity_poly.type
_entity_poly.pdbx_seq_one_letter_code
_entity_poly.pdbx_strand_id
1 'polypeptide(L)'
;MAKGHKHLKRLKSEKAKVKLKAKKTKHLPKGLNVTDPSFKVKKIVIREQLKQHDETDILSKRKLNIKELLSRLQHHNSTVRQDAVKELKEILSEHSLKLLSSQFGPLLQGVCALSLDKERDIRRNSLKVLSLILGPVSNDQLNPYCDVLISYLRCAMTHIDPYIKEDALLFLDVLIQNCSNILARNSYKVLPNFLDMISRLHTEMKPGRQLVTTLNSKTTNVKWRIKVLERLATMFSSIVTFFKSQQIISPGESAKVITVNKNTRYIPIYTNINSQNCEVDFERIDNEGRNNSNNTLDADELMSYIELLMPLIFDSWIEVCPDEKNVDYSALLISTEALELLKSTVEIIQLIIECIDILYTECDVNMKFWFKSNFQDSYTKNFVSKFPYNKLGATGCFLPSIRNRKRQQDFAIDNSYDICLGYNLAICQIYVWFTSIQSDDKMMSKLMKNYCTSIIKYLNGKLEIWSDINNTVLPQLTKLLRTLFLKASKVWYKNHLDLSETLQLVVNACCNQSKREMQLQLFSVISEIMLDHTLHELHRESAFKEFISTLPNLLLKSKIHENTIQIINKIVLRYRGWIQKELVANYKDIIENAKKIEIIGSEDNKQSRLMICNLFYFLDTQIFY
;
A
#
# COMPACT_ATOMS: atom_id res chain seq x y z
N MET A 1 -42.75 -0.88 102.06
CA MET A 1 -42.42 -2.31 101.83
C MET A 1 -42.43 -2.61 100.34
N ALA A 2 -41.29 -2.80 99.65
CA ALA A 2 -41.30 -3.16 98.21
C ALA A 2 -39.98 -3.76 97.64
N LYS A 3 -39.05 -4.25 98.46
CA LYS A 3 -37.74 -4.78 97.96
C LYS A 3 -37.76 -6.27 97.57
N GLY A 4 -38.81 -7.03 97.89
CA GLY A 4 -38.88 -8.49 97.62
C GLY A 4 -39.44 -8.88 96.25
N HIS A 5 -40.23 -8.03 95.58
CA HIS A 5 -41.00 -8.42 94.39
C HIS A 5 -40.15 -8.63 93.13
N LYS A 6 -39.04 -7.92 92.99
CA LYS A 6 -38.16 -8.01 91.80
C LYS A 6 -37.31 -9.28 91.83
N HIS A 7 -36.83 -9.67 93.00
CA HIS A 7 -36.10 -10.92 93.23
C HIS A 7 -36.99 -12.15 93.00
N LEU A 8 -38.22 -12.13 93.54
CA LEU A 8 -39.21 -13.20 93.32
C LEU A 8 -39.62 -13.34 91.84
N LYS A 9 -39.70 -12.24 91.08
CA LYS A 9 -39.96 -12.30 89.63
C LYS A 9 -38.78 -12.93 88.87
N ARG A 10 -37.53 -12.62 89.24
CA ARG A 10 -36.34 -13.23 88.64
C ARG A 10 -36.27 -14.74 88.88
N LEU A 11 -36.50 -15.17 90.13
CA LEU A 11 -36.57 -16.60 90.48
C LEU A 11 -37.70 -17.34 89.75
N LYS A 12 -38.85 -16.69 89.54
CA LYS A 12 -39.95 -17.25 88.74
C LYS A 12 -39.62 -17.35 87.25
N SER A 13 -38.88 -16.39 86.68
CA SER A 13 -38.45 -16.44 85.28
C SER A 13 -37.32 -17.45 85.04
N GLU A 14 -36.41 -17.65 86.00
CA GLU A 14 -35.33 -18.65 85.91
C GLU A 14 -35.86 -20.09 85.86
N LYS A 15 -37.00 -20.36 86.51
CA LYS A 15 -37.66 -21.67 86.50
C LYS A 15 -38.78 -21.80 85.46
N ALA A 16 -38.98 -20.79 84.61
CA ALA A 16 -40.05 -20.79 83.63
C ALA A 16 -39.72 -21.76 82.47
N LYS A 17 -40.34 -22.94 82.48
CA LYS A 17 -40.28 -23.88 81.35
C LYS A 17 -41.04 -23.31 80.15
N VAL A 18 -40.40 -23.30 78.98
CA VAL A 18 -41.03 -22.87 77.73
C VAL A 18 -42.22 -23.79 77.42
N LYS A 19 -43.41 -23.21 77.22
CA LYS A 19 -44.63 -23.97 76.89
C LYS A 19 -44.45 -24.73 75.57
N LEU A 20 -44.87 -26.00 75.54
CA LEU A 20 -44.87 -26.84 74.34
C LEU A 20 -45.74 -26.18 73.25
N LYS A 21 -45.10 -25.73 72.16
CA LYS A 21 -45.81 -25.19 70.99
C LYS A 21 -46.22 -26.34 70.09
N ALA A 22 -47.47 -26.78 70.19
CA ALA A 22 -48.02 -27.96 69.50
C ALA A 22 -48.00 -27.92 67.95
N LYS A 23 -47.54 -26.83 67.32
CA LYS A 23 -47.66 -26.62 65.86
C LYS A 23 -46.37 -26.44 65.08
N LYS A 24 -45.18 -26.54 65.70
CA LYS A 24 -43.92 -26.48 64.94
C LYS A 24 -42.92 -27.55 65.38
N THR A 25 -42.66 -28.46 64.42
CA THR A 25 -41.52 -29.39 64.25
C THR A 25 -41.46 -30.64 65.15
N LYS A 26 -41.18 -31.79 64.51
CA LYS A 26 -41.18 -33.19 64.99
C LYS A 26 -40.24 -33.53 66.16
N HIS A 27 -39.56 -32.56 66.78
CA HIS A 27 -38.58 -32.81 67.84
C HIS A 27 -38.85 -31.92 69.06
N LEU A 28 -38.84 -32.51 70.25
CA LEU A 28 -38.91 -31.77 71.52
C LEU A 28 -37.73 -30.79 71.60
N PRO A 29 -37.90 -29.61 72.22
CA PRO A 29 -36.79 -28.70 72.49
C PRO A 29 -35.68 -29.43 73.28
N LYS A 30 -34.42 -29.23 72.88
CA LYS A 30 -33.26 -29.79 73.60
C LYS A 30 -33.30 -29.35 75.07
N GLY A 31 -32.87 -30.23 75.98
CA GLY A 31 -32.84 -29.92 77.41
C GLY A 31 -32.03 -28.67 77.71
N LEU A 32 -32.41 -27.92 78.76
CA LEU A 32 -31.77 -26.65 79.14
C LEU A 32 -30.27 -26.76 79.45
N ASN A 33 -29.78 -27.98 79.74
CA ASN A 33 -28.39 -28.26 80.06
C ASN A 33 -27.59 -28.82 78.86
N VAL A 34 -28.16 -28.79 77.65
CA VAL A 34 -27.47 -29.27 76.45
C VAL A 34 -26.60 -28.16 75.89
N THR A 35 -25.29 -28.27 76.10
CA THR A 35 -24.30 -27.45 75.41
C THR A 35 -24.34 -27.78 73.93
N ASP A 36 -24.55 -26.78 73.06
CA ASP A 36 -24.49 -26.97 71.61
C ASP A 36 -23.04 -26.77 71.12
N PRO A 37 -22.33 -27.84 70.71
CA PRO A 37 -20.95 -27.72 70.22
C PRO A 37 -20.88 -27.26 68.76
N SER A 38 -21.99 -26.82 68.14
CA SER A 38 -21.95 -26.30 66.78
C SER A 38 -21.40 -24.88 66.73
N PHE A 39 -20.11 -24.78 66.40
CA PHE A 39 -19.48 -23.52 66.04
C PHE A 39 -19.14 -23.51 64.55
N LYS A 40 -19.33 -22.36 63.88
CA LYS A 40 -18.96 -22.17 62.48
C LYS A 40 -17.72 -21.29 62.43
N VAL A 41 -16.59 -21.87 62.04
CA VAL A 41 -15.35 -21.12 61.79
C VAL A 41 -15.32 -20.75 60.30
N LYS A 42 -15.22 -19.46 59.99
CA LYS A 42 -14.90 -18.98 58.63
C LYS A 42 -13.42 -18.66 58.55
N LYS A 43 -12.74 -19.19 57.53
CA LYS A 43 -11.33 -18.88 57.27
C LYS A 43 -11.20 -17.41 56.86
N ILE A 44 -10.28 -16.69 57.49
CA ILE A 44 -9.90 -15.34 57.05
C ILE A 44 -9.05 -15.51 55.79
N VAL A 45 -9.51 -14.99 54.66
CA VAL A 45 -8.75 -14.95 53.41
C VAL A 45 -8.06 -13.59 53.33
N ILE A 46 -6.76 -13.58 53.55
CA ILE A 46 -5.92 -12.39 53.37
C ILE A 46 -5.61 -12.28 51.88
N ARG A 47 -5.74 -11.06 51.32
CA ARG A 47 -5.33 -10.81 49.93
C ARG A 47 -3.81 -10.92 49.84
N GLU A 48 -3.31 -11.68 48.87
CA GLU A 48 -1.88 -11.73 48.60
C GLU A 48 -1.35 -10.33 48.23
N GLN A 49 -0.31 -9.88 48.93
CA GLN A 49 0.27 -8.53 48.76
C GLN A 49 1.58 -8.55 47.97
N LEU A 50 2.37 -9.63 48.05
CA LEU A 50 3.65 -9.80 47.35
C LEU A 50 3.72 -11.23 46.82
N LYS A 51 3.77 -11.39 45.50
CA LYS A 51 3.98 -12.68 44.85
C LYS A 51 5.46 -12.97 44.80
N GLN A 52 5.85 -14.20 45.13
CA GLN A 52 7.14 -14.73 44.72
C GLN A 52 7.03 -15.08 43.24
N HIS A 53 7.95 -14.59 42.42
CA HIS A 53 8.02 -14.92 41.01
C HIS A 53 8.92 -16.14 40.82
N ASP A 54 8.54 -17.02 39.90
CA ASP A 54 9.36 -18.17 39.53
C ASP A 54 10.60 -17.70 38.75
N GLU A 55 11.71 -18.43 38.80
CA GLU A 55 12.97 -18.05 38.12
C GLU A 55 12.85 -17.91 36.59
N THR A 56 11.74 -18.40 36.01
CA THR A 56 11.44 -18.36 34.57
C THR A 56 10.53 -17.20 34.15
N ASP A 57 10.03 -16.40 35.11
CA ASP A 57 9.16 -15.25 34.81
C ASP A 57 9.95 -14.10 34.19
N ILE A 58 9.43 -13.53 33.11
CA ILE A 58 9.96 -12.31 32.51
C ILE A 58 9.52 -11.12 33.37
N LEU A 59 10.50 -10.45 33.98
CA LEU A 59 10.29 -9.37 34.95
C LEU A 59 10.86 -8.04 34.47
N SER A 60 10.15 -6.95 34.75
CA SER A 60 10.68 -5.60 34.57
C SER A 60 11.78 -5.28 35.59
N LYS A 61 12.47 -4.14 35.43
CA LYS A 61 13.40 -3.60 36.45
C LYS A 61 12.76 -3.42 37.83
N ARG A 62 11.44 -3.24 37.89
CA ARG A 62 10.67 -3.16 39.14
C ARG A 62 10.07 -4.49 39.59
N LYS A 63 10.54 -5.60 38.99
CA LYS A 63 10.09 -6.97 39.26
C LYS A 63 8.60 -7.19 38.99
N LEU A 64 8.06 -6.56 37.96
CA LEU A 64 6.66 -6.74 37.56
C LEU A 64 6.56 -7.69 36.37
N ASN A 65 5.60 -8.62 36.43
CA ASN A 65 5.27 -9.45 35.28
C ASN A 65 4.35 -8.69 34.30
N ILE A 66 4.17 -9.24 33.10
CA ILE A 66 3.36 -8.60 32.05
C ILE A 66 1.89 -8.45 32.47
N LYS A 67 1.30 -9.42 33.18
CA LYS A 67 -0.10 -9.32 33.64
C LYS A 67 -0.31 -8.14 34.60
N GLU A 68 0.64 -7.91 35.50
CA GLU A 68 0.65 -6.79 36.43
C GLU A 68 0.87 -5.48 35.68
N LEU A 69 1.77 -5.44 34.70
CA LEU A 69 1.95 -4.27 33.84
C LEU A 69 0.66 -3.94 33.07
N LEU A 70 -0.01 -4.93 32.47
CA LEU A 70 -1.29 -4.75 31.79
C LEU A 70 -2.36 -4.17 32.71
N SER A 71 -2.42 -4.62 33.97
CA SER A 71 -3.34 -4.03 34.95
C SER A 71 -3.02 -2.56 35.25
N ARG A 72 -1.73 -2.19 35.27
CA ARG A 72 -1.28 -0.81 35.49
C ARG A 72 -1.49 0.10 34.28
N LEU A 73 -1.56 -0.44 33.06
CA LEU A 73 -1.92 0.34 31.87
C LEU A 73 -3.31 0.98 31.99
N GLN A 74 -4.22 0.41 32.79
CA GLN A 74 -5.58 0.95 33.01
C GLN A 74 -5.72 1.74 34.32
N HIS A 75 -4.61 2.05 34.98
CA HIS A 75 -4.64 2.76 36.26
C HIS A 75 -5.10 4.21 36.09
N HIS A 76 -5.84 4.78 37.04
CA HIS A 76 -6.36 6.15 36.95
C HIS A 76 -5.26 7.22 36.92
N ASN A 77 -4.15 6.98 37.62
CA ASN A 77 -2.98 7.87 37.65
C ASN A 77 -2.14 7.74 36.35
N SER A 78 -1.93 8.86 35.65
CA SER A 78 -1.16 8.94 34.41
C SER A 78 0.31 8.58 34.58
N THR A 79 0.95 8.92 35.71
CA THR A 79 2.36 8.58 35.94
C THR A 79 2.57 7.08 36.04
N VAL A 80 1.63 6.38 36.70
CA VAL A 80 1.64 4.92 36.81
C VAL A 80 1.45 4.26 35.44
N ARG A 81 0.54 4.78 34.61
CA ARG A 81 0.36 4.29 33.24
C ARG A 81 1.61 4.53 32.39
N GLN A 82 2.19 5.73 32.47
CA GLN A 82 3.37 6.10 31.70
C GLN A 82 4.60 5.24 32.05
N ASP A 83 4.82 5.00 33.34
CA ASP A 83 5.88 4.10 33.81
C ASP A 83 5.64 2.67 33.34
N ALA A 84 4.40 2.17 33.43
CA ALA A 84 4.06 0.83 32.96
C ALA A 84 4.30 0.66 31.44
N VAL A 85 4.02 1.68 30.62
CA VAL A 85 4.34 1.66 29.18
C VAL A 85 5.85 1.64 28.93
N LYS A 86 6.63 2.42 29.70
CA LYS A 86 8.10 2.43 29.58
C LYS A 86 8.70 1.08 29.97
N GLU A 87 8.26 0.50 31.08
CA GLU A 87 8.70 -0.83 31.54
C GLU A 87 8.32 -1.92 30.52
N LEU A 88 7.11 -1.85 29.95
CA LEU A 88 6.68 -2.76 28.90
C LEU A 88 7.56 -2.65 27.64
N LYS A 89 7.94 -1.43 27.26
CA LYS A 89 8.86 -1.19 26.15
C LYS A 89 10.23 -1.83 26.38
N GLU A 90 10.77 -1.72 27.60
CA GLU A 90 12.07 -2.32 27.96
C GLU A 90 12.00 -3.85 27.85
N ILE A 91 10.99 -4.49 28.45
CA ILE A 91 10.80 -5.94 28.38
C ILE A 91 10.74 -6.43 26.92
N LEU A 92 9.97 -5.74 26.07
CA LEU A 92 9.81 -6.11 24.66
C LEU A 92 11.05 -5.85 23.81
N SER A 93 11.97 -5.00 24.27
CA SER A 93 13.25 -4.76 23.60
C SER A 93 14.28 -5.83 23.95
N GLU A 94 14.18 -6.43 25.14
CA GLU A 94 15.16 -7.40 25.67
C GLU A 94 14.76 -8.86 25.42
N HIS A 95 13.45 -9.15 25.33
CA HIS A 95 12.93 -10.52 25.21
C HIS A 95 12.20 -10.76 23.89
N SER A 96 12.38 -11.96 23.30
CA SER A 96 11.72 -12.31 22.04
C SER A 96 10.21 -12.56 22.21
N LEU A 97 9.40 -11.98 21.32
CA LEU A 97 7.93 -12.07 21.33
C LEU A 97 7.37 -13.49 21.21
N LYS A 98 8.17 -14.48 20.77
CA LYS A 98 7.77 -15.90 20.74
C LYS A 98 7.46 -16.46 22.13
N LEU A 99 8.06 -15.92 23.19
CA LEU A 99 7.76 -16.29 24.59
C LEU A 99 6.44 -15.69 25.10
N LEU A 100 5.87 -14.71 24.39
CA LEU A 100 4.69 -13.95 24.79
C LEU A 100 3.39 -14.43 24.12
N SER A 101 3.45 -15.53 23.36
CA SER A 101 2.32 -16.05 22.57
C SER A 101 1.03 -16.23 23.37
N SER A 102 1.13 -16.63 24.65
CA SER A 102 -0.02 -16.84 25.54
C SER A 102 -0.71 -15.54 26.00
N GLN A 103 -0.04 -14.40 25.95
CA GLN A 103 -0.56 -13.10 26.40
C GLN A 103 -0.66 -12.08 25.26
N PHE A 104 -0.43 -12.50 24.01
CA PHE A 104 -0.37 -11.62 22.86
C PHE A 104 -1.66 -10.82 22.66
N GLY A 105 -2.83 -11.48 22.71
CA GLY A 105 -4.13 -10.81 22.55
C GLY A 105 -4.38 -9.71 23.59
N PRO A 106 -4.35 -10.00 24.90
CA PRO A 106 -4.52 -9.00 25.95
C PRO A 106 -3.47 -7.88 25.90
N LEU A 107 -2.22 -8.21 25.54
CA LEU A 107 -1.15 -7.25 25.37
C LEU A 107 -1.45 -6.27 24.24
N LEU A 108 -1.81 -6.80 23.06
CA LEU A 108 -2.13 -6.01 21.89
C LEU A 108 -3.32 -5.09 22.14
N GLN A 109 -4.40 -5.63 22.71
CA GLN A 109 -5.59 -4.85 23.07
C GLN A 109 -5.25 -3.74 24.10
N GLY A 110 -4.48 -4.08 25.14
CA GLY A 110 -4.09 -3.12 26.17
C GLY A 110 -3.25 -1.96 25.62
N VAL A 111 -2.32 -2.24 24.71
CA VAL A 111 -1.49 -1.21 24.07
C VAL A 111 -2.30 -0.38 23.07
N CYS A 112 -3.18 -1.00 22.29
CA CYS A 112 -4.05 -0.28 21.35
C CYS A 112 -5.01 0.67 22.07
N ALA A 113 -5.56 0.27 23.22
CA ALA A 113 -6.43 1.12 24.02
C ALA A 113 -5.76 2.43 24.47
N LEU A 114 -4.44 2.39 24.73
CA LEU A 114 -3.67 3.58 25.12
C LEU A 114 -3.49 4.61 23.99
N SER A 115 -3.79 4.25 22.74
CA SER A 115 -3.86 5.25 21.65
C SER A 115 -4.97 6.28 21.88
N LEU A 116 -5.94 5.97 22.73
CA LEU A 116 -7.04 6.86 23.13
C LEU A 116 -6.80 7.53 24.50
N ASP A 117 -5.59 7.43 25.06
CA ASP A 117 -5.28 8.06 26.35
C ASP A 117 -5.33 9.60 26.25
N LYS A 118 -5.72 10.26 27.34
CA LYS A 118 -5.74 11.72 27.44
C LYS A 118 -4.34 12.32 27.33
N GLU A 119 -3.34 11.62 27.85
CA GLU A 119 -1.95 12.09 27.91
C GLU A 119 -1.19 11.80 26.61
N ARG A 120 -0.65 12.85 26.00
CA ARG A 120 0.12 12.78 24.74
C ARG A 120 1.31 11.82 24.83
N ASP A 121 2.05 11.87 25.92
CA ASP A 121 3.25 11.04 26.09
C ASP A 121 2.91 9.56 26.21
N ILE A 122 1.76 9.22 26.80
CA ILE A 122 1.29 7.83 26.90
C ILE A 122 0.91 7.34 25.51
N ARG A 123 0.10 8.10 24.76
CA ARG A 123 -0.27 7.76 23.37
C ARG A 123 0.96 7.54 22.48
N ARG A 124 1.94 8.45 22.53
CA ARG A 124 3.13 8.34 21.66
C ARG A 124 4.06 7.21 22.06
N ASN A 125 4.18 6.90 23.35
CA ASN A 125 4.99 5.77 23.78
C ASN A 125 4.28 4.44 23.53
N SER A 126 2.94 4.38 23.63
CA SER A 126 2.19 3.17 23.29
C SER A 126 2.31 2.81 21.81
N LEU A 127 2.33 3.78 20.90
CA LEU A 127 2.58 3.52 19.47
C LEU A 127 3.98 2.97 19.19
N LYS A 128 5.00 3.41 19.93
CA LYS A 128 6.36 2.82 19.84
C LYS A 128 6.39 1.39 20.36
N VAL A 129 5.66 1.11 21.44
CA VAL A 129 5.49 -0.26 21.96
C VAL A 129 4.75 -1.12 20.94
N LEU A 130 3.71 -0.57 20.31
CA LEU A 130 2.95 -1.26 19.28
C LEU A 130 3.83 -1.63 18.08
N SER A 131 4.72 -0.75 17.61
CA SER A 131 5.64 -1.09 16.52
C SER A 131 6.61 -2.22 16.89
N LEU A 132 7.07 -2.28 18.14
CA LEU A 132 7.90 -3.39 18.64
C LEU A 132 7.14 -4.72 18.69
N ILE A 133 5.85 -4.67 19.03
CA ILE A 133 4.98 -5.85 19.07
C ILE A 133 4.69 -6.36 17.65
N LEU A 134 4.37 -5.47 16.71
CA LEU A 134 3.95 -5.84 15.36
C LEU A 134 5.11 -6.24 14.45
N GLY A 135 6.28 -5.61 14.59
CA GLY A 135 7.42 -5.80 13.69
C GLY A 135 7.89 -7.26 13.49
N PRO A 136 8.03 -8.09 14.54
CA PRO A 136 8.53 -9.46 14.41
C PRO A 136 7.43 -10.53 14.21
N VAL A 137 6.15 -10.13 14.13
CA VAL A 137 5.02 -11.06 14.00
C VAL A 137 4.59 -11.16 12.55
N SER A 138 4.34 -12.38 12.05
CA SER A 138 3.88 -12.55 10.67
C SER A 138 2.43 -12.06 10.49
N ASN A 139 2.07 -11.60 9.29
CA ASN A 139 0.71 -11.17 8.99
C ASN A 139 -0.34 -12.25 9.29
N ASP A 140 0.01 -13.53 9.09
CA ASP A 140 -0.90 -14.66 9.37
C ASP A 140 -1.25 -14.78 10.85
N GLN A 141 -0.29 -14.52 11.75
CA GLN A 141 -0.50 -14.55 13.20
C GLN A 141 -1.25 -13.32 13.71
N LEU A 142 -1.16 -12.20 13.00
CA LEU A 142 -1.87 -10.96 13.31
C LEU A 142 -3.33 -10.98 12.84
N ASN A 143 -3.64 -11.80 11.84
CA ASN A 143 -4.95 -11.83 11.22
C ASN A 143 -6.13 -12.01 12.22
N PRO A 144 -6.06 -12.89 13.24
CA PRO A 144 -7.13 -13.01 14.24
C PRO A 144 -7.36 -11.77 15.10
N TYR A 145 -6.42 -10.83 15.11
CA TYR A 145 -6.47 -9.61 15.91
C TYR A 145 -6.68 -8.35 15.05
N CYS A 146 -6.93 -8.51 13.75
CA CYS A 146 -7.08 -7.38 12.83
C CYS A 146 -8.22 -6.44 13.25
N ASP A 147 -9.35 -6.99 13.69
CA ASP A 147 -10.51 -6.20 14.13
C ASP A 147 -10.18 -5.31 15.32
N VAL A 148 -9.34 -5.77 16.25
CA VAL A 148 -8.89 -4.97 17.39
C VAL A 148 -8.06 -3.78 16.91
N LEU A 149 -7.08 -4.02 16.03
CA LEU A 149 -6.23 -2.97 15.47
C LEU A 149 -7.03 -1.93 14.70
N ILE A 150 -7.87 -2.37 13.76
CA ILE A 150 -8.67 -1.50 12.90
C ILE A 150 -9.72 -0.75 13.72
N SER A 151 -10.36 -1.39 14.70
CA SER A 151 -11.37 -0.73 15.55
C SER A 151 -10.76 0.40 16.39
N TYR A 152 -9.63 0.16 17.06
CA TYR A 152 -8.98 1.23 17.84
C TYR A 152 -8.47 2.37 16.94
N LEU A 153 -7.94 2.06 15.76
CA LEU A 153 -7.57 3.08 14.78
C LEU A 153 -8.78 3.95 14.40
N ARG A 154 -9.91 3.32 14.05
CA ARG A 154 -11.15 4.02 13.69
C ARG A 154 -11.64 4.89 14.84
N CYS A 155 -11.69 4.35 16.06
CA CYS A 155 -12.05 5.12 17.25
C CYS A 155 -11.16 6.35 17.44
N ALA A 156 -9.85 6.23 17.19
CA ALA A 156 -8.91 7.34 17.30
C ALA A 156 -9.15 8.40 16.20
N MET A 157 -9.39 7.98 14.96
CA MET A 157 -9.70 8.87 13.83
C MET A 157 -11.01 9.65 14.02
N THR A 158 -12.03 9.03 14.61
CA THR A 158 -13.33 9.66 14.85
C THR A 158 -13.45 10.29 16.24
N HIS A 159 -12.36 10.33 17.02
CA HIS A 159 -12.38 10.77 18.41
C HIS A 159 -12.74 12.26 18.54
N ILE A 160 -13.49 12.66 19.56
CA ILE A 160 -13.93 14.06 19.72
C ILE A 160 -12.75 15.02 19.96
N ASP A 161 -11.72 14.55 20.67
CA ASP A 161 -10.48 15.30 20.92
C ASP A 161 -9.59 15.38 19.66
N PRO A 162 -9.31 16.59 19.13
CA PRO A 162 -8.46 16.77 17.95
C PRO A 162 -7.01 16.27 18.12
N TYR A 163 -6.46 16.27 19.34
CA TYR A 163 -5.10 15.80 19.58
C TYR A 163 -5.00 14.27 19.45
N ILE A 164 -6.07 13.56 19.79
CA ILE A 164 -6.14 12.10 19.60
C ILE A 164 -6.31 11.78 18.12
N LYS A 165 -7.14 12.55 17.38
CA LYS A 165 -7.23 12.43 15.91
C LYS A 165 -5.87 12.64 15.23
N GLU A 166 -5.10 13.64 15.66
CA GLU A 166 -3.76 13.90 15.11
C GLU A 166 -2.80 12.73 15.39
N ASP A 167 -2.76 12.21 16.62
CA ASP A 167 -1.91 11.05 16.93
C ASP A 167 -2.44 9.73 16.30
N ALA A 168 -3.71 9.66 15.87
CA ALA A 168 -4.26 8.53 15.10
C ALA A 168 -3.57 8.37 13.74
N LEU A 169 -3.08 9.46 13.15
CA LEU A 169 -2.25 9.42 11.96
C LEU A 169 -0.95 8.65 12.24
N LEU A 170 -0.31 8.87 13.39
CA LEU A 170 0.88 8.11 13.78
C LEU A 170 0.57 6.62 13.99
N PHE A 171 -0.63 6.30 14.49
CA PHE A 171 -1.08 4.91 14.57
C PHE A 171 -1.22 4.30 13.18
N LEU A 172 -1.82 5.01 12.22
CA LEU A 172 -1.88 4.57 10.82
C LEU A 172 -0.49 4.27 10.26
N ASP A 173 0.52 5.12 10.52
CA ASP A 173 1.89 4.87 10.06
C ASP A 173 2.47 3.56 10.61
N VAL A 174 2.24 3.27 11.89
CA VAL A 174 2.70 2.02 12.53
C VAL A 174 2.06 0.81 11.85
N LEU A 175 0.77 0.88 11.50
CA LEU A 175 0.09 -0.20 10.80
C LEU A 175 0.55 -0.36 9.35
N ILE A 176 0.78 0.74 8.62
CA ILE A 176 1.33 0.68 7.26
C ILE A 176 2.71 0.01 7.26
N GLN A 177 3.57 0.35 8.23
CA GLN A 177 4.93 -0.17 8.30
C GLN A 177 5.01 -1.66 8.65
N ASN A 178 4.13 -2.15 9.53
CA ASN A 178 4.24 -3.51 10.08
C ASN A 178 3.14 -4.47 9.59
N CYS A 179 2.01 -3.95 9.10
CA CYS A 179 0.79 -4.73 8.81
C CYS A 179 0.08 -4.25 7.52
N SER A 180 0.86 -3.88 6.50
CA SER A 180 0.35 -3.28 5.25
C SER A 180 -0.75 -4.11 4.57
N ASN A 181 -0.62 -5.44 4.58
CA ASN A 181 -1.62 -6.36 4.00
C ASN A 181 -2.96 -6.29 4.76
N ILE A 182 -2.92 -6.38 6.09
CA ILE A 182 -4.13 -6.34 6.95
C ILE A 182 -4.85 -5.00 6.79
N LEU A 183 -4.10 -3.90 6.73
CA LEU A 183 -4.64 -2.57 6.50
C LEU A 183 -5.24 -2.42 5.10
N ALA A 184 -4.54 -2.91 4.07
CA ALA A 184 -4.99 -2.86 2.68
C ALA A 184 -6.32 -3.60 2.49
N ARG A 185 -6.45 -4.77 3.11
CA ARG A 185 -7.69 -5.54 3.09
C ARG A 185 -8.86 -4.82 3.76
N ASN A 186 -8.61 -4.16 4.89
CA ASN A 186 -9.61 -3.40 5.64
C ASN A 186 -9.69 -1.92 5.21
N SER A 187 -9.16 -1.58 4.04
CA SER A 187 -9.04 -0.20 3.57
C SER A 187 -10.40 0.49 3.45
N TYR A 188 -11.46 -0.23 3.08
CA TYR A 188 -12.84 0.27 3.03
C TYR A 188 -13.36 0.79 4.38
N LYS A 189 -12.91 0.21 5.51
CA LYS A 189 -13.27 0.67 6.86
C LYS A 189 -12.45 1.89 7.31
N VAL A 190 -11.23 2.05 6.79
CA VAL A 190 -10.26 3.06 7.27
C VAL A 190 -10.29 4.33 6.40
N LEU A 191 -10.35 4.17 5.08
CA LEU A 191 -10.27 5.26 4.12
C LEU A 191 -11.36 6.34 4.30
N PRO A 192 -12.64 6.01 4.58
CA PRO A 192 -13.67 7.02 4.85
C PRO A 192 -13.33 7.88 6.05
N ASN A 193 -12.88 7.25 7.14
CA ASN A 193 -12.55 7.94 8.40
C ASN A 193 -11.30 8.82 8.22
N PHE A 194 -10.32 8.34 7.45
CA PHE A 194 -9.16 9.13 7.08
C PHE A 194 -9.56 10.35 6.25
N LEU A 195 -10.37 10.16 5.20
CA LEU A 195 -10.86 11.24 4.33
C LEU A 195 -11.70 12.26 5.10
N ASP A 196 -12.62 11.83 5.96
CA ASP A 196 -13.42 12.71 6.82
C ASP A 196 -12.57 13.51 7.81
N MET A 197 -11.53 12.88 8.38
CA MET A 197 -10.62 13.58 9.27
C MET A 197 -9.84 14.69 8.55
N ILE A 198 -9.45 14.46 7.30
CA ILE A 198 -8.65 15.41 6.53
C ILE A 198 -9.51 16.40 5.74
N SER A 199 -10.82 16.17 5.59
CA SER A 199 -11.70 17.00 4.78
C SER A 199 -12.94 17.47 5.56
N ARG A 200 -13.16 18.79 5.66
CA ARG A 200 -14.40 19.35 6.25
C ARG A 200 -15.43 19.57 5.15
N LEU A 201 -16.68 19.21 5.43
CA LEU A 201 -17.83 19.59 4.61
C LEU A 201 -18.01 21.11 4.68
N HIS A 202 -17.97 21.80 3.55
CA HIS A 202 -18.25 23.23 3.50
C HIS A 202 -19.77 23.45 3.52
N THR A 203 -20.27 24.22 4.49
CA THR A 203 -21.71 24.51 4.64
C THR A 203 -22.18 25.77 3.91
N GLU A 204 -21.32 26.50 3.18
CA GLU A 204 -21.74 27.72 2.49
C GLU A 204 -21.39 27.76 0.98
N MET A 205 -22.42 28.05 0.17
CA MET A 205 -22.44 28.46 -1.24
C MET A 205 -21.74 27.61 -2.33
N LYS A 206 -20.85 26.65 -2.01
CA LYS A 206 -20.36 25.63 -2.96
C LYS A 206 -20.40 24.24 -2.32
N PRO A 207 -21.11 23.26 -2.89
CA PRO A 207 -21.07 21.88 -2.40
C PRO A 207 -19.67 21.31 -2.69
N GLY A 208 -18.89 21.06 -1.64
CA GLY A 208 -17.56 20.47 -1.74
C GLY A 208 -16.92 20.26 -0.36
N ARG A 209 -16.07 19.24 -0.24
CA ARG A 209 -15.21 19.08 0.94
C ARG A 209 -13.90 19.84 0.70
N GLN A 210 -13.35 20.48 1.73
CA GLN A 210 -12.03 21.13 1.67
C GLN A 210 -11.08 20.51 2.70
N LEU A 211 -9.79 20.39 2.37
CA LEU A 211 -8.79 19.88 3.32
C LEU A 211 -8.75 20.78 4.57
N VAL A 212 -8.87 20.18 5.75
CA VAL A 212 -8.97 20.88 7.03
C VAL A 212 -7.74 21.74 7.27
N THR A 213 -7.89 23.05 7.24
CA THR A 213 -6.81 23.98 7.60
C THR A 213 -6.60 23.92 9.12
N THR A 214 -5.59 23.15 9.52
CA THR A 214 -5.08 22.94 10.89
C THR A 214 -5.97 22.17 11.88
N LEU A 215 -5.41 21.07 12.40
CA LEU A 215 -5.55 20.65 13.79
C LEU A 215 -4.36 21.28 14.56
N ASN A 216 -4.51 22.52 15.03
CA ASN A 216 -3.63 23.23 15.98
C ASN A 216 -2.11 22.88 16.00
N SER A 217 -1.36 23.13 14.92
CA SER A 217 0.11 22.99 14.93
C SER A 217 0.85 24.21 14.35
N LYS A 218 2.12 24.39 14.74
CA LYS A 218 3.05 25.45 14.25
C LYS A 218 3.47 25.28 12.78
N THR A 219 2.82 24.40 12.02
CA THR A 219 3.19 24.10 10.62
C THR A 219 2.29 24.86 9.64
N THR A 220 2.84 25.28 8.48
CA THR A 220 2.05 25.93 7.44
C THR A 220 1.00 24.96 6.89
N ASN A 221 -0.16 25.47 6.46
CA ASN A 221 -1.24 24.66 5.86
C ASN A 221 -0.72 23.73 4.76
N VAL A 222 0.21 24.22 3.94
CA VAL A 222 0.84 23.46 2.84
C VAL A 222 1.65 22.27 3.37
N LYS A 223 2.49 22.45 4.39
CA LYS A 223 3.31 21.35 4.97
C LYS A 223 2.47 20.27 5.63
N TRP A 224 1.38 20.65 6.29
CA TRP A 224 0.44 19.67 6.85
C TRP A 224 -0.24 18.86 5.74
N ARG A 225 -0.70 19.52 4.66
CA ARG A 225 -1.30 18.84 3.51
C ARG A 225 -0.33 17.88 2.83
N ILE A 226 0.92 18.29 2.60
CA ILE A 226 1.96 17.41 2.04
C ILE A 226 2.07 16.14 2.87
N LYS A 227 2.23 16.26 4.21
CA LYS A 227 2.32 15.08 5.10
C LYS A 227 1.09 14.19 5.04
N VAL A 228 -0.10 14.77 4.92
CA VAL A 228 -1.35 14.01 4.81
C VAL A 228 -1.43 13.27 3.48
N LEU A 229 -1.07 13.93 2.37
CA LEU A 229 -1.06 13.33 1.04
C LEU A 229 0.02 12.23 0.93
N GLU A 230 1.20 12.41 1.54
CA GLU A 230 2.22 11.36 1.61
C GLU A 230 1.69 10.11 2.33
N ARG A 231 0.97 10.27 3.45
CA ARG A 231 0.32 9.13 4.15
C ARG A 231 -0.75 8.46 3.32
N LEU A 232 -1.50 9.25 2.55
CA LEU A 232 -2.50 8.72 1.63
C LEU A 232 -1.84 7.92 0.50
N ALA A 233 -0.73 8.42 -0.06
CA ALA A 233 0.05 7.71 -1.06
C ALA A 233 0.60 6.37 -0.53
N THR A 234 1.14 6.34 0.70
CA THR A 234 1.63 5.08 1.30
C THR A 234 0.50 4.09 1.58
N MET A 235 -0.69 4.56 1.98
CA MET A 235 -1.88 3.72 2.12
C MET A 235 -2.32 3.13 0.78
N PHE A 236 -2.46 3.95 -0.27
CA PHE A 236 -2.80 3.47 -1.61
C PHE A 236 -1.75 2.53 -2.20
N SER A 237 -0.46 2.79 -1.96
CA SER A 237 0.63 1.89 -2.37
C SER A 237 0.52 0.51 -1.71
N SER A 238 0.15 0.47 -0.43
CA SER A 238 -0.12 -0.78 0.29
C SER A 238 -1.33 -1.53 -0.32
N ILE A 239 -2.39 -0.80 -0.69
CA ILE A 239 -3.59 -1.34 -1.34
C ILE A 239 -3.24 -1.93 -2.72
N VAL A 240 -2.53 -1.19 -3.57
CA VAL A 240 -2.09 -1.67 -4.89
C VAL A 240 -1.22 -2.91 -4.76
N THR A 241 -0.27 -2.92 -3.82
CA THR A 241 0.63 -4.05 -3.60
C THR A 241 -0.14 -5.30 -3.16
N PHE A 242 -1.14 -5.14 -2.30
CA PHE A 242 -2.03 -6.21 -1.86
C PHE A 242 -2.86 -6.79 -3.03
N PHE A 243 -3.47 -5.95 -3.87
CA PHE A 243 -4.23 -6.48 -5.01
C PHE A 243 -3.33 -7.17 -6.04
N LYS A 244 -2.11 -6.67 -6.29
CA LYS A 244 -1.15 -7.36 -7.16
C LYS A 244 -0.73 -8.71 -6.62
N SER A 245 -0.50 -8.85 -5.32
CA SER A 245 -0.10 -10.13 -4.74
C SER A 245 -1.21 -11.17 -4.84
N GLN A 246 -2.48 -10.76 -4.80
CA GLN A 246 -3.61 -11.64 -5.07
C GLN A 246 -3.63 -12.16 -6.51
N GLN A 247 -3.32 -11.32 -7.51
CA GLN A 247 -3.30 -11.72 -8.92
C GLN A 247 -2.18 -12.72 -9.27
N ILE A 248 -1.06 -12.70 -8.54
CA ILE A 248 0.08 -13.61 -8.78
C ILE A 248 -0.22 -15.04 -8.29
N ILE A 249 -1.15 -15.20 -7.34
CA ILE A 249 -1.67 -16.50 -6.91
C ILE A 249 -2.66 -16.97 -7.99
N SER A 250 -2.13 -17.73 -8.96
CA SER A 250 -2.78 -18.21 -10.18
C SER A 250 -4.30 -18.47 -10.11
N PRO A 251 -5.06 -18.24 -11.21
CA PRO A 251 -6.49 -18.57 -11.32
C PRO A 251 -6.81 -20.09 -11.27
N GLY A 252 -5.82 -20.96 -11.05
CA GLY A 252 -5.95 -22.42 -11.02
C GLY A 252 -6.19 -23.03 -9.64
N GLU A 253 -6.01 -22.28 -8.54
CA GLU A 253 -6.19 -22.77 -7.17
C GLU A 253 -7.15 -21.85 -6.38
N SER A 254 -8.35 -21.62 -6.91
CA SER A 254 -9.38 -20.96 -6.10
C SER A 254 -9.89 -21.94 -5.04
N ALA A 255 -9.72 -21.58 -3.76
CA ALA A 255 -10.31 -22.30 -2.65
C ALA A 255 -11.84 -22.39 -2.85
N LYS A 256 -12.35 -23.60 -3.10
CA LYS A 256 -13.78 -23.81 -3.32
C LYS A 256 -14.51 -23.77 -1.97
N VAL A 257 -15.19 -22.66 -1.68
CA VAL A 257 -16.08 -22.56 -0.52
C VAL A 257 -17.36 -23.36 -0.79
N ILE A 258 -17.65 -24.35 0.05
CA ILE A 258 -18.86 -25.19 -0.06
C ILE A 258 -19.79 -24.83 1.09
N THR A 259 -20.95 -24.24 0.78
CA THR A 259 -21.98 -23.93 1.76
C THR A 259 -22.74 -25.21 2.12
N VAL A 260 -22.64 -25.63 3.39
CA VAL A 260 -23.30 -26.84 3.90
C VAL A 260 -24.71 -26.48 4.36
N ASN A 261 -25.72 -27.10 3.77
CA ASN A 261 -27.12 -26.98 4.16
C ASN A 261 -27.66 -28.31 4.70
N LYS A 262 -28.92 -28.33 5.15
CA LYS A 262 -29.58 -29.53 5.69
C LYS A 262 -29.65 -30.72 4.70
N ASN A 263 -29.42 -30.48 3.41
CA ASN A 263 -29.47 -31.49 2.35
C ASN A 263 -28.08 -32.02 1.97
N THR A 264 -26.99 -31.44 2.47
CA THR A 264 -25.62 -31.90 2.18
C THR A 264 -25.29 -33.13 3.04
N ARG A 265 -25.32 -34.32 2.44
CA ARG A 265 -25.12 -35.59 3.19
C ARG A 265 -23.65 -35.99 3.36
N TYR A 266 -22.77 -35.62 2.43
CA TYR A 266 -21.32 -35.84 2.51
C TYR A 266 -20.58 -34.90 1.55
N ILE A 267 -19.30 -34.63 1.83
CA ILE A 267 -18.40 -33.85 0.96
C ILE A 267 -17.19 -34.72 0.63
N PRO A 268 -16.97 -35.08 -0.65
CA PRO A 268 -15.83 -35.87 -1.05
C PRO A 268 -14.55 -35.01 -1.07
N ILE A 269 -13.55 -35.40 -0.28
CA ILE A 269 -12.20 -34.79 -0.26
C ILE A 269 -11.29 -35.65 -1.13
N TYR A 270 -11.33 -35.44 -2.45
CA TYR A 270 -10.50 -36.19 -3.40
C TYR A 270 -9.49 -35.27 -4.07
N THR A 271 -8.39 -34.95 -3.38
CA THR A 271 -7.12 -34.53 -3.98
C THR A 271 -6.06 -34.40 -2.88
N ASN A 272 -4.78 -34.46 -3.27
CA ASN A 272 -3.65 -34.09 -2.41
C ASN A 272 -3.70 -32.57 -2.19
N ILE A 273 -4.53 -32.13 -1.26
CA ILE A 273 -4.84 -30.72 -1.03
C ILE A 273 -3.69 -30.12 -0.22
N ASN A 274 -2.95 -29.19 -0.83
CA ASN A 274 -2.18 -28.21 -0.09
C ASN A 274 -3.15 -27.50 0.85
N SER A 275 -3.12 -27.86 2.12
CA SER A 275 -4.05 -27.35 3.12
C SER A 275 -3.68 -25.89 3.38
N GLN A 276 -4.46 -24.96 2.85
CA GLN A 276 -4.32 -23.54 3.16
C GLN A 276 -5.23 -23.19 4.34
N ASN A 277 -4.81 -22.24 5.18
CA ASN A 277 -5.66 -21.69 6.22
C ASN A 277 -6.92 -21.09 5.57
N CYS A 278 -8.08 -21.71 5.82
CA CYS A 278 -9.36 -21.16 5.42
C CYS A 278 -9.74 -20.07 6.41
N GLU A 279 -9.90 -18.86 5.89
CA GLU A 279 -10.28 -17.75 6.72
C GLU A 279 -11.80 -17.68 6.88
N VAL A 280 -12.26 -17.86 8.11
CA VAL A 280 -13.68 -17.74 8.44
C VAL A 280 -13.96 -16.28 8.77
N ASP A 281 -14.61 -15.61 7.83
CA ASP A 281 -15.09 -14.25 8.03
C ASP A 281 -16.49 -14.30 8.68
N PHE A 282 -16.56 -13.97 9.97
CA PHE A 282 -17.82 -13.98 10.70
C PHE A 282 -18.77 -12.85 10.28
N GLU A 283 -18.28 -11.77 9.64
CA GLU A 283 -19.13 -10.70 9.08
C GLU A 283 -19.84 -11.14 7.78
N ARG A 284 -19.35 -12.19 7.09
CA ARG A 284 -20.05 -12.80 5.94
C ARG A 284 -21.33 -13.53 6.33
N ILE A 285 -21.37 -14.13 7.52
CA ILE A 285 -22.46 -15.04 7.94
C ILE A 285 -23.78 -14.26 8.16
N ASP A 286 -23.70 -13.00 8.59
CA ASP A 286 -24.89 -12.16 8.80
C ASP A 286 -25.46 -11.54 7.51
N ASN A 287 -24.75 -11.63 6.38
CA ASN A 287 -25.09 -10.96 5.12
C ASN A 287 -25.50 -11.91 3.97
N GLU A 288 -26.00 -13.11 4.25
CA GLU A 288 -26.41 -14.12 3.25
C GLU A 288 -27.55 -13.70 2.27
N GLY A 289 -27.96 -12.41 2.25
CA GLY A 289 -28.95 -11.87 1.33
C GLY A 289 -28.42 -10.88 0.26
N ARG A 290 -27.15 -10.50 0.26
CA ARG A 290 -26.56 -9.62 -0.77
C ARG A 290 -25.39 -10.31 -1.46
N ASN A 291 -25.33 -10.16 -2.78
CA ASN A 291 -24.35 -10.75 -3.67
C ASN A 291 -22.90 -10.71 -3.13
N ASN A 292 -22.11 -11.71 -3.53
CA ASN A 292 -20.76 -12.10 -3.09
C ASN A 292 -19.61 -11.03 -3.10
N SER A 293 -19.86 -9.72 -3.02
CA SER A 293 -18.87 -8.67 -3.30
C SER A 293 -18.40 -7.80 -2.12
N ASN A 294 -18.80 -8.05 -0.87
CA ASN A 294 -18.76 -6.97 0.14
C ASN A 294 -17.57 -6.92 1.12
N ASN A 295 -16.47 -7.66 0.90
CA ASN A 295 -15.31 -7.61 1.81
C ASN A 295 -13.98 -7.21 1.13
N THR A 296 -14.08 -6.66 -0.07
CA THR A 296 -13.01 -5.93 -0.77
C THR A 296 -13.48 -4.51 -1.01
N LEU A 297 -12.56 -3.56 -1.19
CA LEU A 297 -12.91 -2.19 -1.54
C LEU A 297 -13.76 -2.21 -2.83
N ASP A 298 -15.07 -2.08 -2.69
CA ASP A 298 -16.02 -2.18 -3.81
C ASP A 298 -15.71 -1.07 -4.82
N ALA A 299 -15.91 -1.35 -6.11
CA ALA A 299 -15.67 -0.37 -7.16
C ALA A 299 -16.48 0.92 -6.90
N ASP A 300 -17.73 0.77 -6.46
CA ASP A 300 -18.61 1.91 -6.15
C ASP A 300 -18.12 2.72 -4.93
N GLU A 301 -17.64 2.04 -3.89
CA GLU A 301 -17.05 2.72 -2.74
C GLU A 301 -15.77 3.46 -3.13
N LEU A 302 -14.87 2.83 -3.88
CA LEU A 302 -13.65 3.47 -4.40
C LEU A 302 -13.98 4.71 -5.22
N MET A 303 -14.99 4.63 -6.09
CA MET A 303 -15.44 5.75 -6.92
C MET A 303 -15.89 6.90 -6.04
N SER A 304 -16.74 6.65 -5.04
CA SER A 304 -17.20 7.67 -4.10
C SER A 304 -16.04 8.34 -3.35
N TYR A 305 -14.99 7.59 -3.01
CA TYR A 305 -13.80 8.14 -2.37
C TYR A 305 -12.97 9.00 -3.33
N ILE A 306 -12.81 8.55 -4.57
CA ILE A 306 -12.10 9.29 -5.61
C ILE A 306 -12.83 10.60 -5.95
N GLU A 307 -14.17 10.61 -6.00
CA GLU A 307 -14.99 11.81 -6.19
C GLU A 307 -14.72 12.88 -5.13
N LEU A 308 -14.49 12.44 -3.89
CA LEU A 308 -14.18 13.34 -2.79
C LEU A 308 -12.71 13.77 -2.83
N LEU A 309 -11.80 12.86 -3.17
CA LEU A 309 -10.35 13.06 -3.07
C LEU A 309 -9.78 13.91 -4.20
N MET A 310 -10.21 13.70 -5.44
CA MET A 310 -9.61 14.39 -6.60
C MET A 310 -9.79 15.92 -6.55
N PRO A 311 -11.00 16.46 -6.23
CA PRO A 311 -11.17 17.90 -6.04
C PRO A 311 -10.27 18.46 -4.93
N LEU A 312 -10.12 17.73 -3.81
CA LEU A 312 -9.24 18.14 -2.70
C LEU A 312 -7.78 18.28 -3.14
N ILE A 313 -7.30 17.34 -3.98
CA ILE A 313 -5.95 17.37 -4.56
C ILE A 313 -5.79 18.58 -5.48
N PHE A 314 -6.78 18.84 -6.35
CA PHE A 314 -6.75 19.97 -7.27
C PHE A 314 -6.80 21.32 -6.54
N ASP A 315 -7.68 21.48 -5.56
CA ASP A 315 -7.79 22.71 -4.77
C ASP A 315 -6.50 22.98 -3.98
N SER A 316 -5.90 21.92 -3.43
CA SER A 316 -4.60 22.03 -2.74
C SER A 316 -3.49 22.50 -3.68
N TRP A 317 -3.49 22.03 -4.92
CA TRP A 317 -2.54 22.46 -5.94
C TRP A 317 -2.77 23.92 -6.36
N ILE A 318 -4.01 24.30 -6.63
CA ILE A 318 -4.38 25.67 -7.04
C ILE A 318 -4.01 26.69 -5.96
N GLU A 319 -4.14 26.33 -4.67
CA GLU A 319 -3.74 27.20 -3.56
C GLU A 319 -2.24 27.52 -3.57
N VAL A 320 -1.39 26.54 -3.94
CA VAL A 320 0.06 26.70 -3.97
C VAL A 320 0.56 27.24 -5.32
N CYS A 321 -0.15 26.95 -6.40
CA CYS A 321 0.17 27.37 -7.76
C CYS A 321 -1.08 27.94 -8.46
N PRO A 322 -1.45 29.20 -8.18
CA PRO A 322 -2.63 29.82 -8.76
C PRO A 322 -2.50 29.99 -10.28
N ASP A 323 -3.62 30.23 -10.95
CA ASP A 323 -3.64 30.57 -12.38
C ASP A 323 -3.14 32.00 -12.57
N GLU A 324 -1.84 32.16 -12.81
CA GLU A 324 -1.28 33.44 -13.25
C GLU A 324 -1.73 33.73 -14.68
N LYS A 325 -2.45 34.83 -14.86
CA LYS A 325 -2.77 35.37 -16.17
C LYS A 325 -1.48 35.95 -16.73
N ASN A 326 -0.86 35.26 -17.70
CA ASN A 326 0.35 35.62 -18.44
C ASN A 326 1.64 34.99 -17.88
N VAL A 327 1.92 33.74 -18.26
CA VAL A 327 3.28 33.21 -18.28
C VAL A 327 3.53 32.66 -19.68
N ASP A 328 4.54 33.21 -20.35
CA ASP A 328 5.02 32.72 -21.64
C ASP A 328 5.37 31.23 -21.57
N TYR A 329 5.25 30.53 -22.71
CA TYR A 329 5.39 29.07 -22.90
C TYR A 329 6.76 28.44 -22.54
N SER A 330 7.54 29.04 -21.66
CA SER A 330 8.74 28.43 -21.07
C SER A 330 8.43 27.80 -19.71
N ALA A 331 9.20 26.75 -19.38
CA ALA A 331 8.95 25.86 -18.25
C ALA A 331 8.62 26.60 -16.94
N LEU A 332 7.53 26.23 -16.27
CA LEU A 332 7.07 26.92 -15.07
C LEU A 332 8.03 26.67 -13.90
N LEU A 333 8.52 27.75 -13.29
CA LEU A 333 9.36 27.67 -12.09
C LEU A 333 8.49 27.50 -10.83
N ILE A 334 8.72 26.43 -10.07
CA ILE A 334 7.97 26.10 -8.85
C ILE A 334 8.83 26.14 -7.60
N SER A 335 8.21 26.52 -6.47
CA SER A 335 8.85 26.53 -5.15
C SER A 335 9.13 25.11 -4.64
N THR A 336 9.94 24.98 -3.59
CA THR A 336 10.21 23.67 -2.95
C THR A 336 8.95 23.02 -2.38
N GLU A 337 8.07 23.81 -1.75
CA GLU A 337 6.82 23.32 -1.18
C GLU A 337 5.83 22.90 -2.29
N ALA A 338 5.78 23.63 -3.40
CA ALA A 338 5.00 23.26 -4.58
C ALA A 338 5.52 21.95 -5.21
N LEU A 339 6.82 21.75 -5.25
CA LEU A 339 7.42 20.52 -5.77
C LEU A 339 7.08 19.28 -4.92
N GLU A 340 7.16 19.39 -3.59
CA GLU A 340 6.78 18.31 -2.66
C GLU A 340 5.28 17.97 -2.76
N LEU A 341 4.45 19.00 -2.94
CA LEU A 341 3.04 18.81 -3.20
C LEU A 341 2.83 18.10 -4.54
N LEU A 342 3.46 18.57 -5.62
CA LEU A 342 3.37 17.96 -6.96
C LEU A 342 3.77 16.48 -6.95
N LYS A 343 4.84 16.14 -6.23
CA LYS A 343 5.27 14.76 -6.02
C LYS A 343 4.11 13.93 -5.45
N SER A 344 3.57 14.37 -4.32
CA SER A 344 2.53 13.63 -3.59
C SER A 344 1.26 13.50 -4.42
N THR A 345 0.85 14.55 -5.14
CA THR A 345 -0.37 14.55 -5.96
C THR A 345 -0.24 13.61 -7.15
N VAL A 346 0.88 13.67 -7.88
CA VAL A 346 1.12 12.81 -9.05
C VAL A 346 1.22 11.34 -8.63
N GLU A 347 1.90 11.05 -7.52
CA GLU A 347 2.00 9.69 -6.98
C GLU A 347 0.61 9.12 -6.61
N ILE A 348 -0.23 9.90 -5.93
CA ILE A 348 -1.60 9.46 -5.60
C ILE A 348 -2.40 9.18 -6.88
N ILE A 349 -2.37 10.07 -7.88
CA ILE A 349 -3.13 9.87 -9.12
C ILE A 349 -2.63 8.62 -9.87
N GLN A 350 -1.32 8.37 -9.90
CA GLN A 350 -0.76 7.15 -10.49
C GLN A 350 -1.23 5.89 -9.75
N LEU A 351 -1.29 5.92 -8.42
CA LEU A 351 -1.76 4.81 -7.61
C LEU A 351 -3.26 4.56 -7.79
N ILE A 352 -4.07 5.62 -7.91
CA ILE A 352 -5.50 5.52 -8.23
C ILE A 352 -5.69 4.87 -9.60
N ILE A 353 -4.96 5.32 -10.62
CA ILE A 353 -4.99 4.73 -11.96
C ILE A 353 -4.61 3.24 -11.92
N GLU A 354 -3.62 2.89 -11.11
CA GLU A 354 -3.16 1.52 -10.94
C GLU A 354 -4.19 0.64 -10.23
N CYS A 355 -4.86 1.16 -9.18
CA CYS A 355 -6.02 0.52 -8.56
C CYS A 355 -7.13 0.29 -9.60
N ILE A 356 -7.47 1.30 -10.41
CA ILE A 356 -8.50 1.18 -11.46
C ILE A 356 -8.10 0.10 -12.46
N ASP A 357 -6.85 0.08 -12.92
CA ASP A 357 -6.37 -0.91 -13.89
C ASP A 357 -6.39 -2.35 -13.33
N ILE A 358 -6.12 -2.53 -12.03
CA ILE A 358 -6.13 -3.83 -11.34
C ILE A 358 -7.57 -4.31 -11.07
N LEU A 359 -8.47 -3.43 -10.61
CA LEU A 359 -9.87 -3.80 -10.33
C LEU A 359 -10.65 -4.06 -11.63
N TYR A 360 -10.27 -3.40 -12.73
CA TYR A 360 -10.90 -3.58 -14.03
C TYR A 360 -10.69 -4.97 -14.65
N THR A 361 -9.75 -5.79 -14.17
CA THR A 361 -9.70 -7.20 -14.61
C THR A 361 -10.88 -8.02 -14.09
N GLU A 362 -11.67 -7.51 -13.13
CA GLU A 362 -12.83 -8.22 -12.54
C GLU A 362 -14.17 -7.46 -12.63
N CYS A 363 -14.20 -6.16 -12.96
CA CYS A 363 -15.43 -5.34 -12.99
C CYS A 363 -15.69 -4.60 -14.32
N ASP A 364 -16.99 -4.43 -14.63
CA ASP A 364 -17.60 -3.92 -15.87
C ASP A 364 -17.08 -2.55 -16.37
N VAL A 365 -17.29 -2.27 -17.66
CA VAL A 365 -16.67 -1.28 -18.57
C VAL A 365 -16.69 0.21 -18.11
N ASN A 366 -17.29 0.54 -16.96
CA ASN A 366 -17.68 1.90 -16.60
C ASN A 366 -16.61 2.76 -15.86
N MET A 367 -15.75 2.17 -15.02
CA MET A 367 -14.88 2.95 -14.10
C MET A 367 -13.80 3.80 -14.78
N LYS A 368 -13.09 3.25 -15.79
CA LYS A 368 -12.04 3.99 -16.54
C LYS A 368 -12.63 5.19 -17.28
N PHE A 369 -13.76 4.95 -17.94
CA PHE A 369 -14.48 5.99 -18.66
C PHE A 369 -14.98 7.07 -17.71
N TRP A 370 -15.61 6.68 -16.59
CA TRP A 370 -16.07 7.61 -15.57
C TRP A 370 -14.91 8.48 -15.04
N PHE A 371 -13.77 7.88 -14.71
CA PHE A 371 -12.64 8.60 -14.13
C PHE A 371 -12.08 9.62 -15.14
N LYS A 372 -12.00 9.23 -16.42
CA LYS A 372 -11.64 10.13 -17.51
C LYS A 372 -12.63 11.29 -17.61
N SER A 373 -13.92 10.99 -17.75
CA SER A 373 -14.98 11.99 -17.97
C SER A 373 -15.07 13.01 -16.83
N ASN A 374 -14.81 12.61 -15.60
CA ASN A 374 -14.91 13.50 -14.44
C ASN A 374 -13.66 14.34 -14.18
N PHE A 375 -12.46 13.82 -14.46
CA PHE A 375 -11.22 14.45 -13.95
C PHE A 375 -10.20 14.84 -15.03
N GLN A 376 -10.34 14.39 -16.28
CA GLN A 376 -9.36 14.69 -17.32
C GLN A 376 -9.22 16.21 -17.57
N ASP A 377 -10.34 16.94 -17.67
CA ASP A 377 -10.32 18.37 -17.97
C ASP A 377 -9.69 19.18 -16.85
N SER A 378 -10.06 18.89 -15.60
CA SER A 378 -9.44 19.49 -14.41
C SER A 378 -7.95 19.17 -14.32
N TYR A 379 -7.56 17.92 -14.61
CA TYR A 379 -6.16 17.52 -14.66
C TYR A 379 -5.37 18.28 -15.74
N THR A 380 -5.94 18.38 -16.94
CA THR A 380 -5.32 19.07 -18.08
C THR A 380 -5.13 20.55 -17.77
N LYS A 381 -6.17 21.20 -17.22
CA LYS A 381 -6.12 22.60 -16.83
C LYS A 381 -5.08 22.87 -15.73
N ASN A 382 -5.00 22.02 -14.71
CA ASN A 382 -4.18 22.28 -13.53
C ASN A 382 -2.70 21.87 -13.69
N PHE A 383 -2.43 20.79 -14.43
CA PHE A 383 -1.10 20.20 -14.54
C PHE A 383 -0.50 20.26 -15.95
N VAL A 384 -1.27 19.91 -16.98
CA VAL A 384 -0.73 19.79 -18.35
C VAL A 384 -0.60 21.15 -19.03
N SER A 385 -1.47 22.12 -18.70
CA SER A 385 -1.42 23.46 -19.27
C SER A 385 -0.14 24.23 -18.91
N LYS A 386 0.42 23.97 -17.72
CA LYS A 386 1.62 24.61 -17.17
C LYS A 386 2.89 23.76 -17.34
N PHE A 387 2.77 22.59 -17.97
CA PHE A 387 3.89 21.68 -18.23
C PHE A 387 4.82 22.25 -19.32
N PRO A 388 6.16 22.07 -19.22
CA PRO A 388 6.90 21.33 -18.18
C PRO A 388 7.27 22.18 -16.96
N TYR A 389 7.49 21.52 -15.80
CA TYR A 389 7.85 22.17 -14.54
C TYR A 389 9.35 22.13 -14.27
N ASN A 390 9.90 23.20 -13.70
CA ASN A 390 11.29 23.34 -13.25
C ASN A 390 11.36 23.93 -11.84
N LYS A 391 12.41 23.63 -11.08
CA LYS A 391 12.57 24.17 -9.71
C LYS A 391 13.18 25.58 -9.73
N LEU A 392 12.62 26.49 -8.95
CA LEU A 392 13.18 27.83 -8.70
C LEU A 392 14.59 27.69 -8.10
N GLY A 393 15.61 28.18 -8.82
CA GLY A 393 17.03 28.10 -8.43
C GLY A 393 17.85 26.96 -9.04
N ALA A 394 17.28 26.13 -9.93
CA ALA A 394 18.03 25.07 -10.63
C ALA A 394 18.72 25.53 -11.94
N THR A 395 18.36 26.70 -12.47
CA THR A 395 18.99 27.29 -13.64
C THR A 395 20.00 28.35 -13.22
N GLY A 396 21.27 28.14 -13.58
CA GLY A 396 22.28 29.20 -13.57
C GLY A 396 21.75 30.47 -14.25
N CYS A 397 22.10 31.60 -13.66
CA CYS A 397 21.63 32.94 -14.01
C CYS A 397 21.58 33.21 -15.53
N PHE A 398 20.37 33.43 -16.06
CA PHE A 398 20.17 34.25 -17.26
C PHE A 398 19.37 35.51 -16.89
N LEU A 399 20.04 36.44 -16.20
CA LEU A 399 19.65 37.85 -16.15
C LEU A 399 20.94 38.67 -15.96
N PRO A 400 21.31 39.56 -16.91
CA PRO A 400 22.49 40.39 -16.76
C PRO A 400 22.16 41.57 -15.85
N SER A 401 22.49 41.46 -14.56
CA SER A 401 22.47 42.60 -13.65
C SER A 401 23.76 42.67 -12.83
N ILE A 402 24.71 43.39 -13.41
CA ILE A 402 25.56 44.42 -12.81
C ILE A 402 26.02 44.21 -11.34
N ARG A 403 27.34 44.01 -11.24
CA ARG A 403 28.30 44.41 -10.18
C ARG A 403 28.53 43.49 -8.96
N ASN A 404 29.74 42.92 -9.01
CA ASN A 404 30.74 42.82 -7.94
C ASN A 404 30.53 41.76 -6.84
N ARG A 405 31.14 40.58 -7.06
CA ARG A 405 32.11 39.96 -6.12
C ARG A 405 32.84 38.81 -6.81
N LYS A 406 34.05 39.10 -7.33
CA LYS A 406 35.03 38.09 -7.74
C LYS A 406 35.65 37.47 -6.49
N ARG A 407 35.40 36.19 -6.24
CA ARG A 407 36.35 35.15 -5.79
C ARG A 407 35.58 33.90 -5.33
N GLN A 408 36.01 32.73 -5.85
CA GLN A 408 35.46 31.36 -5.69
C GLN A 408 34.43 30.92 -6.75
N GLN A 409 34.82 30.88 -8.02
CA GLN A 409 33.99 30.33 -9.10
C GLN A 409 34.66 29.19 -9.90
N ASP A 410 35.65 28.50 -9.31
CA ASP A 410 36.49 27.54 -10.06
C ASP A 410 36.33 26.06 -9.63
N PHE A 411 35.30 25.68 -8.84
CA PHE A 411 35.12 24.27 -8.41
C PHE A 411 33.68 23.73 -8.40
N ALA A 412 32.72 24.37 -9.07
CA ALA A 412 31.39 23.78 -9.24
C ALA A 412 31.35 22.97 -10.55
N ILE A 413 31.50 21.64 -10.44
CA ILE A 413 31.17 20.72 -11.54
C ILE A 413 29.67 20.85 -11.82
N ASP A 414 29.35 21.32 -13.02
CA ASP A 414 28.03 21.65 -13.53
C ASP A 414 27.26 20.36 -13.91
N ASN A 415 26.86 19.57 -12.91
CA ASN A 415 25.92 18.45 -13.10
C ASN A 415 24.56 18.86 -12.52
N SER A 416 23.79 19.66 -13.27
CA SER A 416 22.43 20.05 -12.90
C SER A 416 21.47 18.84 -13.05
N TYR A 417 21.35 18.05 -11.98
CA TYR A 417 20.31 17.02 -11.89
C TYR A 417 18.93 17.66 -11.98
N ASP A 418 18.15 17.30 -13.01
CA ASP A 418 16.78 17.76 -13.19
C ASP A 418 15.87 17.05 -12.18
N ILE A 419 15.74 17.64 -10.99
CA ILE A 419 14.90 17.13 -9.90
C ILE A 419 13.43 16.96 -10.35
N CYS A 420 12.99 17.73 -11.36
CA CYS A 420 11.60 17.71 -11.84
C CYS A 420 11.35 16.65 -12.91
N LEU A 421 12.39 16.03 -13.48
CA LEU A 421 12.28 15.06 -14.57
C LEU A 421 11.30 13.93 -14.26
N GLY A 422 11.41 13.32 -13.07
CA GLY A 422 10.53 12.22 -12.67
C GLY A 422 9.06 12.61 -12.60
N TYR A 423 8.77 13.78 -12.05
CA TYR A 423 7.39 14.28 -11.93
C TYR A 423 6.82 14.68 -13.29
N ASN A 424 7.63 15.32 -14.14
CA ASN A 424 7.25 15.65 -15.52
C ASN A 424 6.92 14.39 -16.33
N LEU A 425 7.74 13.34 -16.25
CA LEU A 425 7.46 12.06 -16.90
C LEU A 425 6.20 11.38 -16.35
N ALA A 426 5.94 11.51 -15.06
CA ALA A 426 4.73 11.00 -14.42
C ALA A 426 3.46 11.76 -14.85
N ILE A 427 3.54 13.09 -15.03
CA ILE A 427 2.46 13.90 -15.60
C ILE A 427 2.15 13.46 -17.03
N CYS A 428 3.20 13.27 -17.85
CA CYS A 428 3.05 12.71 -19.19
C CYS A 428 2.36 11.35 -19.14
N GLN A 429 2.75 10.45 -18.23
CA GLN A 429 2.18 9.11 -18.15
C GLN A 429 0.68 9.14 -17.81
N ILE A 430 0.28 9.96 -16.83
CA ILE A 430 -1.13 10.12 -16.46
C ILE A 430 -1.94 10.65 -17.65
N TYR A 431 -1.45 11.69 -18.34
CA TYR A 431 -2.15 12.24 -19.49
C TYR A 431 -2.27 11.24 -20.64
N VAL A 432 -1.18 10.51 -20.94
CA VAL A 432 -1.18 9.44 -21.94
C VAL A 432 -2.20 8.36 -21.57
N TRP A 433 -2.30 7.98 -20.29
CA TRP A 433 -3.31 7.04 -19.82
C TRP A 433 -4.75 7.56 -20.07
N PHE A 434 -5.06 8.83 -19.78
CA PHE A 434 -6.38 9.40 -20.11
C PHE A 434 -6.70 9.33 -21.61
N THR A 435 -5.71 9.60 -22.46
CA THR A 435 -5.88 9.52 -23.93
C THR A 435 -6.00 8.09 -24.45
N SER A 436 -5.57 7.08 -23.68
CA SER A 436 -5.68 5.67 -24.07
C SER A 436 -7.10 5.13 -23.97
N ILE A 437 -7.95 5.74 -23.14
CA ILE A 437 -9.33 5.31 -22.93
C ILE A 437 -10.20 5.89 -24.04
N GLN A 438 -10.78 5.04 -24.88
CA GLN A 438 -11.70 5.47 -25.94
C GLN A 438 -13.13 5.60 -25.38
N SER A 439 -13.76 6.74 -25.65
CA SER A 439 -15.14 7.04 -25.25
C SER A 439 -16.15 6.83 -26.37
N ASP A 440 -15.75 7.10 -27.61
CA ASP A 440 -16.54 6.99 -28.85
C ASP A 440 -15.55 6.90 -30.03
N ASP A 441 -16.01 6.52 -31.22
CA ASP A 441 -15.24 6.58 -32.49
C ASP A 441 -14.82 8.00 -32.94
N LYS A 442 -15.06 9.02 -32.11
CA LYS A 442 -14.77 10.42 -32.41
C LYS A 442 -13.27 10.71 -32.39
N MET A 443 -12.82 11.50 -33.37
CA MET A 443 -11.47 12.05 -33.40
C MET A 443 -11.20 12.97 -32.19
N MET A 444 -9.95 12.94 -31.73
CA MET A 444 -9.44 13.74 -30.63
C MET A 444 -9.47 15.23 -30.98
N SER A 445 -9.82 16.06 -29.99
CA SER A 445 -9.89 17.52 -30.17
C SER A 445 -8.52 18.11 -30.51
N LYS A 446 -8.50 19.27 -31.19
CA LYS A 446 -7.26 19.97 -31.58
C LYS A 446 -6.39 20.30 -30.36
N LEU A 447 -6.99 20.73 -29.26
CA LEU A 447 -6.28 21.02 -28.01
C LEU A 447 -5.59 19.76 -27.45
N MET A 448 -6.30 18.63 -27.41
CA MET A 448 -5.72 17.37 -26.94
C MET A 448 -4.56 16.90 -27.82
N LYS A 449 -4.69 17.04 -29.15
CA LYS A 449 -3.58 16.74 -30.10
C LYS A 449 -2.36 17.61 -29.83
N ASN A 450 -2.55 18.92 -29.59
CA ASN A 450 -1.43 19.81 -29.26
C ASN A 450 -0.70 19.35 -27.99
N TYR A 451 -1.42 19.01 -26.92
CA TYR A 451 -0.80 18.49 -25.69
C TYR A 451 -0.05 17.18 -25.93
N CYS A 452 -0.61 16.23 -26.68
CA CYS A 452 0.10 15.01 -27.07
C CYS A 452 1.39 15.32 -27.83
N THR A 453 1.38 16.26 -28.79
CA THR A 453 2.60 16.63 -29.51
C THR A 453 3.64 17.29 -28.61
N SER A 454 3.24 18.11 -27.64
CA SER A 454 4.16 18.70 -26.66
C SER A 454 4.80 17.63 -25.76
N ILE A 455 4.03 16.61 -25.36
CA ILE A 455 4.52 15.48 -24.57
C ILE A 455 5.51 14.63 -25.38
N ILE A 456 5.22 14.32 -26.65
CA ILE A 456 6.15 13.58 -27.53
C ILE A 456 7.45 14.36 -27.69
N LYS A 457 7.38 15.67 -28.00
CA LYS A 457 8.57 16.52 -28.15
C LYS A 457 9.43 16.55 -26.88
N TYR A 458 8.78 16.69 -25.72
CA TYR A 458 9.48 16.65 -24.43
C TYR A 458 10.14 15.28 -24.19
N LEU A 459 9.40 14.19 -24.42
CA LEU A 459 9.89 12.83 -24.23
C LEU A 459 11.09 12.53 -25.15
N ASN A 460 10.99 12.85 -26.45
CA ASN A 460 12.05 12.64 -27.42
C ASN A 460 13.31 13.43 -27.04
N GLY A 461 13.16 14.72 -26.72
CA GLY A 461 14.30 15.54 -26.27
C GLY A 461 14.96 15.02 -24.99
N LYS A 462 14.21 14.42 -24.06
CA LYS A 462 14.80 13.80 -22.84
C LYS A 462 15.42 12.43 -23.11
N LEU A 463 14.90 11.64 -24.06
CA LEU A 463 15.50 10.37 -24.47
C LEU A 463 16.85 10.57 -25.17
N GLU A 464 16.97 11.61 -26.00
CA GLU A 464 18.23 11.97 -26.67
C GLU A 464 19.35 12.34 -25.69
N ILE A 465 19.03 13.13 -24.66
CA ILE A 465 19.99 13.68 -23.68
C ILE A 465 20.09 12.79 -22.42
N TRP A 466 19.57 11.56 -22.45
CA TRP A 466 19.54 10.71 -21.25
C TRP A 466 20.96 10.42 -20.74
N SER A 467 21.19 10.54 -19.44
CA SER A 467 22.48 10.26 -18.79
C SER A 467 22.29 9.27 -17.63
N ASP A 468 23.38 8.63 -17.19
CA ASP A 468 23.32 7.65 -16.09
C ASP A 468 22.84 8.25 -14.76
N ILE A 469 23.00 9.57 -14.58
CA ILE A 469 22.49 10.30 -13.42
C ILE A 469 20.95 10.21 -13.36
N ASN A 470 20.28 10.06 -14.50
CA ASN A 470 18.83 9.95 -14.58
C ASN A 470 18.31 8.51 -14.37
N ASN A 471 19.18 7.52 -14.13
CA ASN A 471 18.75 6.13 -13.95
C ASN A 471 17.82 5.93 -12.74
N THR A 472 17.85 6.82 -11.75
CA THR A 472 16.87 6.86 -10.65
C THR A 472 15.43 7.05 -11.12
N VAL A 473 15.24 7.70 -12.28
CA VAL A 473 13.94 8.01 -12.89
C VAL A 473 13.55 7.00 -13.98
N LEU A 474 14.44 6.07 -14.32
CA LEU A 474 14.22 5.05 -15.35
C LEU A 474 12.95 4.20 -15.15
N PRO A 475 12.55 3.79 -13.92
CA PRO A 475 11.29 3.09 -13.71
C PRO A 475 10.07 3.91 -14.15
N GLN A 476 10.10 5.23 -13.92
CA GLN A 476 9.02 6.14 -14.32
C GLN A 476 8.97 6.33 -15.84
N LEU A 477 10.13 6.45 -16.49
CA LEU A 477 10.22 6.45 -17.96
C LEU A 477 9.64 5.14 -18.53
N THR A 478 10.01 4.01 -17.95
CA THR A 478 9.52 2.69 -18.38
C THR A 478 8.00 2.58 -18.23
N LYS A 479 7.43 3.10 -17.12
CA LYS A 479 5.97 3.16 -16.91
C LYS A 479 5.27 4.05 -17.96
N LEU A 480 5.86 5.19 -18.30
CA LEU A 480 5.39 6.06 -19.39
C LEU A 480 5.41 5.33 -20.74
N LEU A 481 6.53 4.72 -21.12
CA LEU A 481 6.67 4.04 -22.40
C LEU A 481 5.72 2.83 -22.52
N ARG A 482 5.53 2.05 -21.45
CA ARG A 482 4.52 0.98 -21.42
C ARG A 482 3.11 1.53 -21.63
N THR A 483 2.76 2.63 -20.95
CA THR A 483 1.45 3.26 -21.09
C THR A 483 1.26 3.80 -22.51
N LEU A 484 2.29 4.42 -23.08
CA LEU A 484 2.27 4.98 -24.43
C LEU A 484 2.13 3.88 -25.50
N PHE A 485 3.04 2.91 -25.51
CA PHE A 485 3.09 1.92 -26.57
C PHE A 485 2.04 0.82 -26.43
N LEU A 486 1.77 0.32 -25.21
CA LEU A 486 0.86 -0.82 -25.03
C LEU A 486 -0.60 -0.40 -24.90
N LYS A 487 -0.88 0.79 -24.32
CA LYS A 487 -2.26 1.24 -24.08
C LYS A 487 -2.72 2.33 -25.07
N ALA A 488 -1.90 3.37 -25.29
CA ALA A 488 -2.34 4.56 -26.03
C ALA A 488 -2.09 4.53 -27.55
N SER A 489 -1.10 3.76 -28.01
CA SER A 489 -0.60 3.77 -29.40
C SER A 489 -1.69 3.64 -30.45
N LYS A 490 -2.58 2.65 -30.32
CA LYS A 490 -3.71 2.43 -31.25
C LYS A 490 -4.59 3.68 -31.39
N VAL A 491 -4.88 4.35 -30.26
CA VAL A 491 -5.68 5.57 -30.25
C VAL A 491 -4.92 6.72 -30.92
N TRP A 492 -3.61 6.81 -30.68
CA TRP A 492 -2.77 7.89 -31.19
C TRP A 492 -2.57 7.78 -32.70
N TYR A 493 -2.27 6.58 -33.23
CA TYR A 493 -2.16 6.34 -34.66
C TYR A 493 -3.49 6.60 -35.39
N LYS A 494 -4.64 6.17 -34.82
CA LYS A 494 -5.97 6.51 -35.35
C LYS A 494 -6.20 8.02 -35.44
N ASN A 495 -5.54 8.82 -34.60
CA ASN A 495 -5.66 10.27 -34.56
C ASN A 495 -4.55 11.03 -35.33
N HIS A 496 -3.73 10.31 -36.11
CA HIS A 496 -2.58 10.84 -36.86
C HIS A 496 -1.49 11.46 -35.97
N LEU A 497 -1.27 10.89 -34.78
CA LEU A 497 -0.09 11.19 -33.96
C LEU A 497 0.97 10.13 -34.23
N ASP A 498 2.10 10.57 -34.79
CA ASP A 498 3.21 9.69 -35.12
C ASP A 498 4.07 9.36 -33.90
N LEU A 499 4.43 8.09 -33.75
CA LEU A 499 5.29 7.56 -32.69
C LEU A 499 6.60 6.96 -33.24
N SER A 500 6.85 7.06 -34.55
CA SER A 500 8.02 6.50 -35.25
C SER A 500 9.34 6.97 -34.64
N GLU A 501 9.51 8.28 -34.47
CA GLU A 501 10.72 8.90 -33.88
C GLU A 501 10.94 8.43 -32.44
N THR A 502 9.89 8.41 -31.61
CA THR A 502 9.97 7.94 -30.23
C THR A 502 10.39 6.48 -30.17
N LEU A 503 9.81 5.63 -31.03
CA LEU A 503 10.18 4.21 -31.12
C LEU A 503 11.63 4.04 -31.57
N GLN A 504 12.08 4.82 -32.54
CA GLN A 504 13.47 4.81 -33.02
C GLN A 504 14.45 5.21 -31.91
N LEU A 505 14.15 6.25 -31.14
CA LEU A 505 14.98 6.67 -30.00
C LEU A 505 15.06 5.58 -28.92
N VAL A 506 13.94 4.90 -28.61
CA VAL A 506 13.92 3.79 -27.65
C VAL A 506 14.72 2.59 -28.16
N VAL A 507 14.58 2.24 -29.45
CA VAL A 507 15.38 1.19 -30.11
C VAL A 507 16.87 1.52 -30.06
N ASN A 508 17.25 2.75 -30.41
CA ASN A 508 18.64 3.20 -30.38
C ASN A 508 19.21 3.14 -28.95
N ALA A 509 18.42 3.54 -27.95
CA ALA A 509 18.81 3.44 -26.54
C ALA A 509 18.99 1.98 -26.09
N CYS A 510 18.19 1.03 -26.59
CA CYS A 510 18.37 -0.41 -26.36
C CYS A 510 19.65 -0.97 -26.99
N CYS A 511 20.04 -0.45 -28.16
CA CYS A 511 21.23 -0.91 -28.89
C CYS A 511 22.55 -0.34 -28.32
N ASN A 512 22.49 0.77 -27.58
CA ASN A 512 23.68 1.45 -27.06
C ASN A 512 24.31 0.69 -25.87
N GLN A 513 25.57 0.28 -26.01
CA GLN A 513 26.27 -0.58 -25.05
C GLN A 513 26.72 0.14 -23.76
N SER A 514 26.72 1.47 -23.73
CA SER A 514 27.21 2.24 -22.58
C SER A 514 26.24 2.26 -21.39
N LYS A 515 24.95 1.96 -21.57
CA LYS A 515 23.89 2.13 -20.56
C LYS A 515 23.18 0.83 -20.21
N ARG A 516 23.84 -0.04 -19.43
CA ARG A 516 23.37 -1.42 -19.17
C ARG A 516 21.98 -1.51 -18.52
N GLU A 517 21.66 -0.63 -17.57
CA GLU A 517 20.38 -0.67 -16.85
C GLU A 517 19.22 -0.16 -17.70
N MET A 518 19.42 0.96 -18.41
CA MET A 518 18.49 1.49 -19.40
C MET A 518 18.19 0.46 -20.49
N GLN A 519 19.23 -0.23 -21.00
CA GLN A 519 19.08 -1.29 -21.99
C GLN A 519 18.15 -2.40 -21.51
N LEU A 520 18.33 -2.94 -20.30
CA LEU A 520 17.50 -4.04 -19.80
C LEU A 520 16.03 -3.63 -19.63
N GLN A 521 15.77 -2.45 -19.06
CA GLN A 521 14.40 -1.96 -18.84
C GLN A 521 13.70 -1.65 -20.16
N LEU A 522 14.36 -0.94 -21.08
CA LEU A 522 13.78 -0.62 -22.37
C LEU A 522 13.61 -1.88 -23.25
N PHE A 523 14.54 -2.84 -23.18
CA PHE A 523 14.38 -4.12 -23.85
C PHE A 523 13.14 -4.86 -23.34
N SER A 524 12.83 -4.81 -22.04
CA SER A 524 11.58 -5.35 -21.49
C SER A 524 10.35 -4.71 -22.15
N VAL A 525 10.34 -3.39 -22.31
CA VAL A 525 9.21 -2.67 -22.95
C VAL A 525 9.06 -3.10 -24.41
N ILE A 526 10.15 -3.13 -25.18
CA ILE A 526 10.07 -3.58 -26.59
C ILE A 526 9.64 -5.04 -26.65
N SER A 527 10.11 -5.90 -25.74
CA SER A 527 9.71 -7.30 -25.69
C SER A 527 8.21 -7.49 -25.44
N GLU A 528 7.61 -6.66 -24.58
CA GLU A 528 6.15 -6.63 -24.41
C GLU A 528 5.44 -6.22 -25.71
N ILE A 529 5.95 -5.22 -26.43
CA ILE A 529 5.44 -4.81 -27.76
C ILE A 529 5.54 -5.96 -28.78
N MET A 530 6.63 -6.74 -28.74
CA MET A 530 6.84 -7.88 -29.64
C MET A 530 5.85 -9.01 -29.42
N LEU A 531 5.44 -9.22 -28.17
CA LEU A 531 4.56 -10.32 -27.76
C LEU A 531 3.07 -9.96 -27.93
N ASP A 532 2.69 -8.68 -27.85
CA ASP A 532 1.32 -8.25 -28.09
C ASP A 532 0.95 -8.37 -29.59
N HIS A 533 -0.11 -9.11 -29.91
CA HIS A 533 -0.56 -9.34 -31.29
C HIS A 533 -1.35 -8.16 -31.88
N THR A 534 -1.80 -7.24 -31.03
CA THR A 534 -2.79 -6.23 -31.39
C THR A 534 -2.19 -4.90 -31.86
N LEU A 535 -0.88 -4.70 -31.70
CA LEU A 535 -0.17 -3.44 -31.96
C LEU A 535 0.36 -3.32 -33.41
N HIS A 536 -0.53 -3.48 -34.39
CA HIS A 536 -0.14 -3.58 -35.81
C HIS A 536 0.57 -2.35 -36.35
N GLU A 537 0.19 -1.15 -35.92
CA GLU A 537 0.78 0.11 -36.37
C GLU A 537 2.25 0.21 -35.95
N LEU A 538 2.56 -0.11 -34.69
CA LEU A 538 3.93 -0.14 -34.19
C LEU A 538 4.78 -1.20 -34.90
N HIS A 539 4.21 -2.36 -35.23
CA HIS A 539 4.96 -3.41 -35.95
C HIS A 539 5.27 -3.06 -37.40
N ARG A 540 4.57 -2.08 -37.99
CA ARG A 540 4.83 -1.60 -39.36
C ARG A 540 5.99 -0.61 -39.44
N GLU A 541 6.37 0.00 -38.32
CA GLU A 541 7.45 0.98 -38.27
C GLU A 541 8.79 0.38 -38.70
N SER A 542 9.56 1.14 -39.50
CA SER A 542 10.85 0.69 -40.04
C SER A 542 11.86 0.38 -38.93
N ALA A 543 11.94 1.25 -37.92
CA ALA A 543 12.84 1.08 -36.78
C ALA A 543 12.55 -0.21 -35.99
N PHE A 544 11.29 -0.59 -35.86
CA PHE A 544 10.91 -1.85 -35.21
C PHE A 544 11.37 -3.06 -36.03
N LYS A 545 11.10 -3.05 -37.34
CA LYS A 545 11.50 -4.12 -38.25
C LYS A 545 13.03 -4.30 -38.30
N GLU A 546 13.78 -3.20 -38.34
CA GLU A 546 15.24 -3.21 -38.31
C GLU A 546 15.75 -3.79 -36.98
N PHE A 547 15.19 -3.35 -35.85
CA PHE A 547 15.54 -3.91 -34.54
C PHE A 547 15.33 -5.42 -34.46
N ILE A 548 14.15 -5.92 -34.87
CA ILE A 548 13.85 -7.36 -34.88
C ILE A 548 14.85 -8.14 -35.75
N SER A 549 15.25 -7.57 -36.88
CA SER A 549 16.20 -8.21 -37.81
C SER A 549 17.61 -8.32 -37.20
N THR A 550 17.99 -7.41 -36.29
CA THR A 550 19.31 -7.41 -35.62
C THR A 550 19.36 -8.24 -34.34
N LEU A 551 18.21 -8.70 -33.79
CA LEU A 551 18.16 -9.50 -32.56
C LEU A 551 19.00 -10.79 -32.59
N PRO A 552 19.05 -11.56 -33.69
CA PRO A 552 19.93 -12.73 -33.77
C PRO A 552 21.40 -12.44 -33.46
N ASN A 553 21.88 -11.23 -33.76
CA ASN A 553 23.26 -10.83 -33.51
C ASN A 553 23.59 -10.75 -32.01
N LEU A 554 22.57 -10.67 -31.14
CA LEU A 554 22.77 -10.78 -29.70
C LEU A 554 23.29 -12.17 -29.28
N LEU A 555 23.03 -13.22 -30.07
CA LEU A 555 23.53 -14.58 -29.84
C LEU A 555 25.02 -14.71 -30.15
N LEU A 556 25.63 -13.73 -30.83
CA LEU A 556 27.08 -13.68 -31.11
C LEU A 556 27.88 -13.01 -29.98
N LYS A 557 27.21 -12.41 -28.99
CA LYS A 557 27.89 -11.77 -27.85
C LYS A 557 28.48 -12.80 -26.90
N SER A 558 29.45 -12.39 -26.09
CA SER A 558 30.08 -13.25 -25.06
C SER A 558 29.15 -13.58 -23.89
N LYS A 559 28.16 -12.71 -23.60
CA LYS A 559 27.18 -12.88 -22.53
C LYS A 559 25.77 -12.58 -23.03
N ILE A 560 24.78 -13.35 -22.57
CA ILE A 560 23.37 -13.14 -22.88
C ILE A 560 22.48 -13.50 -21.68
N HIS A 561 21.34 -12.82 -21.52
CA HIS A 561 20.34 -13.19 -20.52
C HIS A 561 19.38 -14.26 -21.05
N GLU A 562 18.96 -15.21 -20.21
CA GLU A 562 18.03 -16.26 -20.62
C GLU A 562 16.71 -15.68 -21.19
N ASN A 563 16.16 -14.63 -20.56
CA ASN A 563 14.95 -13.95 -21.04
C ASN A 563 15.06 -13.52 -22.51
N THR A 564 16.23 -13.04 -22.94
CA THR A 564 16.46 -12.65 -24.34
C THR A 564 16.39 -13.87 -25.27
N ILE A 565 16.95 -15.02 -24.86
CA ILE A 565 16.87 -16.28 -25.63
C ILE A 565 15.41 -16.74 -25.76
N GLN A 566 14.65 -16.69 -24.64
CA GLN A 566 13.23 -17.05 -24.63
C GLN A 566 12.40 -16.14 -25.54
N ILE A 567 12.67 -14.83 -25.51
CA ILE A 567 11.99 -13.85 -26.37
C ILE A 567 12.31 -14.14 -27.84
N ILE A 568 13.59 -14.33 -28.20
CA ILE A 568 13.99 -14.67 -29.57
C ILE A 568 13.23 -15.92 -30.05
N ASN A 569 13.16 -16.97 -29.24
CA ASN A 569 12.40 -18.19 -29.55
C ASN A 569 10.91 -17.93 -29.79
N LYS A 570 10.28 -17.08 -28.98
CA LYS A 570 8.86 -16.72 -29.14
C LYS A 570 8.61 -15.92 -30.42
N ILE A 571 9.49 -14.98 -30.75
CA ILE A 571 9.28 -14.06 -31.89
C ILE A 571 9.68 -14.65 -33.24
N VAL A 572 10.55 -15.66 -33.29
CA VAL A 572 10.98 -16.32 -34.54
C VAL A 572 9.80 -16.89 -35.32
N LEU A 573 8.81 -17.44 -34.62
CA LEU A 573 7.57 -17.93 -35.23
C LEU A 573 6.76 -16.80 -35.87
N ARG A 574 6.81 -15.60 -35.30
CA ARG A 574 6.00 -14.45 -35.71
C ARG A 574 6.64 -13.63 -36.83
N TYR A 575 7.95 -13.38 -36.74
CA TYR A 575 8.70 -12.51 -37.65
C TYR A 575 9.72 -13.27 -38.51
N ARG A 576 9.42 -14.54 -38.83
CA ARG A 576 10.30 -15.46 -39.57
C ARG A 576 11.01 -14.79 -40.75
N GLY A 577 10.25 -14.12 -41.63
CA GLY A 577 10.80 -13.51 -42.84
C GLY A 577 11.82 -12.37 -42.59
N TRP A 578 11.76 -11.71 -41.43
CA TRP A 578 12.71 -10.63 -41.08
C TRP A 578 13.98 -11.20 -40.43
N ILE A 579 13.81 -12.20 -39.57
CA ILE A 579 14.87 -12.82 -38.78
C ILE A 579 15.69 -13.84 -39.60
N GLN A 580 15.05 -14.53 -40.56
CA GLN A 580 15.64 -15.64 -41.31
C GLN A 580 16.94 -15.28 -42.02
N LYS A 581 17.02 -14.09 -42.65
CA LYS A 581 18.23 -13.67 -43.38
C LYS A 581 19.44 -13.60 -42.46
N GLU A 582 19.27 -13.01 -41.28
CA GLU A 582 20.36 -12.81 -40.32
C GLU A 582 20.77 -14.12 -39.64
N LEU A 583 19.81 -14.99 -39.29
CA LEU A 583 20.12 -16.30 -38.72
C LEU A 583 20.86 -17.21 -39.72
N VAL A 584 20.46 -17.21 -41.00
CA VAL A 584 21.15 -17.99 -42.04
C VAL A 584 22.56 -17.46 -42.29
N ALA A 585 22.76 -16.14 -42.31
CA ALA A 585 24.08 -15.54 -42.50
C ALA A 585 25.05 -15.92 -41.38
N ASN A 586 24.59 -15.92 -40.12
CA ASN A 586 25.44 -16.10 -38.93
C ASN A 586 25.38 -17.51 -38.32
N TYR A 587 24.84 -18.51 -39.04
CA TYR A 587 24.50 -19.82 -38.44
C TYR A 587 25.70 -20.55 -37.81
N LYS A 588 26.85 -20.59 -38.50
CA LYS A 588 28.06 -21.28 -38.00
C LYS A 588 28.57 -20.63 -36.74
N ASP A 589 28.62 -19.31 -36.74
CA ASP A 589 29.16 -18.51 -35.65
C ASP A 589 28.26 -18.56 -34.41
N ILE A 590 26.93 -18.57 -34.60
CA ILE A 590 25.97 -18.73 -33.50
C ILE A 590 26.10 -20.13 -32.86
N ILE A 591 26.22 -21.20 -33.65
CA ILE A 591 26.35 -22.58 -33.12
C ILE A 591 27.68 -22.75 -32.37
N GLU A 592 28.78 -22.22 -32.91
CA GLU A 592 30.07 -22.25 -32.23
C GLU A 592 30.07 -21.39 -30.96
N ASN A 593 29.43 -20.21 -30.99
CA ASN A 593 29.31 -19.37 -29.81
C ASN A 593 28.36 -19.95 -28.76
N ALA A 594 27.30 -20.69 -29.14
CA ALA A 594 26.38 -21.34 -28.19
C ALA A 594 27.10 -22.31 -27.23
N LYS A 595 28.23 -22.88 -27.65
CA LYS A 595 29.09 -23.73 -26.80
C LYS A 595 29.85 -22.93 -25.74
N LYS A 596 30.16 -21.66 -26.01
CA LYS A 596 31.07 -20.80 -25.21
C LYS A 596 30.37 -19.64 -24.49
N ILE A 597 29.16 -19.28 -24.92
CA ILE A 597 28.41 -18.13 -24.41
C ILE A 597 28.05 -18.31 -22.93
N GLU A 598 28.22 -17.24 -22.16
CA GLU A 598 27.83 -17.16 -20.75
C GLU A 598 26.35 -16.75 -20.66
N ILE A 599 25.50 -17.63 -20.13
CA ILE A 599 24.05 -17.40 -19.99
C ILE A 599 23.76 -16.92 -18.58
N ILE A 600 23.30 -15.68 -18.45
CA ILE A 600 23.02 -15.02 -17.18
C ILE A 600 21.58 -15.29 -16.78
N GLY A 601 21.39 -15.77 -15.54
CA GLY A 601 20.08 -15.96 -14.93
C GLY A 601 19.41 -17.29 -15.29
N SER A 602 20.17 -18.29 -15.75
CA SER A 602 19.60 -19.59 -16.13
C SER A 602 19.66 -20.63 -15.03
N GLU A 603 18.52 -21.29 -14.79
CA GLU A 603 18.40 -22.45 -13.90
C GLU A 603 18.95 -23.72 -14.54
N ASP A 604 18.75 -23.91 -15.85
CA ASP A 604 19.33 -24.99 -16.66
C ASP A 604 20.02 -24.45 -17.93
N ASN A 605 21.34 -24.32 -17.83
CA ASN A 605 22.18 -23.89 -18.95
C ASN A 605 22.12 -24.83 -20.17
N LYS A 606 21.83 -26.13 -20.00
CA LYS A 606 21.70 -27.06 -21.14
C LYS A 606 20.42 -26.77 -21.91
N GLN A 607 19.32 -26.56 -21.20
CA GLN A 607 18.04 -26.19 -21.79
C GLN A 607 18.14 -24.86 -22.54
N SER A 608 18.77 -23.84 -21.94
CA SER A 608 18.96 -22.54 -22.60
C SER A 608 19.80 -22.63 -23.87
N ARG A 609 20.86 -23.45 -23.88
CA ARG A 609 21.65 -23.71 -25.10
C ARG A 609 20.86 -24.49 -26.15
N LEU A 610 20.05 -25.46 -25.73
CA LEU A 610 19.13 -26.18 -26.62
C LEU A 610 18.14 -25.21 -27.27
N MET A 611 17.62 -24.23 -26.53
CA MET A 611 16.75 -23.18 -27.07
C MET A 611 17.44 -22.34 -28.15
N ILE A 612 18.75 -22.12 -28.08
CA ILE A 612 19.51 -21.44 -29.15
C ILE A 612 19.56 -22.33 -30.40
N CYS A 613 19.86 -23.62 -30.24
CA CYS A 613 19.90 -24.56 -31.37
C CYS A 613 18.53 -24.73 -32.03
N ASN A 614 17.45 -24.75 -31.23
CA ASN A 614 16.08 -24.89 -31.72
C ASN A 614 15.66 -23.74 -32.64
N LEU A 615 16.31 -22.57 -32.58
CA LEU A 615 16.03 -21.46 -33.51
C LEU A 615 16.18 -21.88 -34.97
N PHE A 616 17.17 -22.73 -35.28
CA PHE A 616 17.45 -23.19 -36.64
C PHE A 616 16.47 -24.25 -37.12
N TYR A 617 15.84 -25.00 -36.20
CA TYR A 617 14.75 -25.91 -36.54
C TYR A 617 13.56 -25.15 -37.18
N PHE A 618 13.30 -23.92 -36.73
CA PHE A 618 12.22 -23.10 -37.28
C PHE A 618 12.56 -22.43 -38.61
N LEU A 619 13.83 -22.44 -39.03
CA LEU A 619 14.27 -21.86 -40.30
C LEU A 619 14.02 -22.79 -41.47
N ASP A 620 14.02 -24.11 -41.24
CA ASP A 620 14.00 -25.09 -42.32
C ASP A 620 12.85 -26.10 -42.26
N THR A 621 12.24 -26.28 -43.43
CA THR A 621 11.51 -27.51 -43.77
C THR A 621 12.45 -28.60 -44.30
N GLN A 622 13.76 -28.32 -44.41
CA GLN A 622 14.78 -29.22 -44.97
C GLN A 622 16.17 -29.07 -44.32
N ILE A 623 16.31 -29.31 -43.01
CA ILE A 623 17.61 -29.71 -42.45
C ILE A 623 17.49 -31.18 -42.02
N PHE A 624 17.96 -32.06 -42.90
CA PHE A 624 18.16 -33.47 -42.58
C PHE A 624 19.51 -33.65 -41.88
N TYR A 625 19.43 -34.35 -40.74
CA TYR A 625 20.44 -35.08 -39.95
C TYR A 625 21.93 -34.70 -40.06
#